data_AF-A0A166R9J4-F1
#
_entry.id   AF-A0A166R9J4-F1
#
_cell.length_a   1.000
_cell.length_b   1.000
_cell.length_c   1.000
_cell.angle_alpha   90.00
_cell.angle_beta   90.00
_cell.angle_gamma   90.00
#
_symmetry.space_group_name_H-M   'P 1'
#
loop_
_entity.id
_entity.type
_entity.pdbx_description
1 polymer ?
#
loop_
_entity_poly.entity_id
_entity_poly.type
_entity_poly.pdbx_seq_one_letter_code
_entity_poly.pdbx_strand_id
1 'polypeptide(L)' 'MSEHFDESNDEKIDCKGKYVSVMIEYGHRHSYINGIFLGETCEHLIVKDNKNKVIYINKNKIICHTFEKG' A
#
# COMPACT_ATOMS: atom_id res chain seq x y z
N MET A 1 -17.46 15.41 33.51
CA MET A 1 -16.19 15.17 32.82
C MET A 1 -16.32 13.84 32.11
N SER A 2 -16.57 13.88 30.80
CA SER A 2 -16.61 12.69 29.95
C SER A 2 -15.58 12.95 28.86
N GLU A 3 -14.43 12.31 28.99
CA GLU A 3 -13.42 12.20 27.95
C GLU A 3 -14.02 11.31 26.85
N HIS A 4 -14.66 11.94 25.88
CA HIS A 4 -14.90 11.29 24.60
C HIS A 4 -13.55 11.28 23.89
N PHE A 5 -12.99 10.08 23.77
CA PHE A 5 -11.88 9.77 22.87
C PHE A 5 -12.13 10.50 21.54
N ASP A 6 -11.35 11.55 21.28
CA ASP A 6 -11.14 12.05 19.94
C ASP A 6 -10.81 10.83 19.08
N GLU A 7 -11.75 10.45 18.19
CA GLU A 7 -11.43 9.64 17.03
C GLU A 7 -10.28 10.37 16.35
N SER A 8 -9.06 9.87 16.60
CA SER A 8 -7.83 10.34 16.00
C SER A 8 -8.16 10.68 14.56
N ASN A 9 -8.00 11.96 14.21
CA ASN A 9 -7.72 12.34 12.84
C ASN A 9 -6.64 11.39 12.37
N ASP A 10 -7.05 10.38 11.61
CA ASP A 10 -6.20 9.46 10.88
C ASP A 10 -5.49 10.40 9.90
N GLU A 11 -4.38 10.99 10.34
CA GLU A 11 -3.41 11.63 9.48
C GLU A 11 -3.04 10.54 8.49
N LYS A 12 -3.76 10.48 7.37
CA LYS A 12 -3.40 9.67 6.23
C LYS A 12 -2.03 10.16 5.84
N ILE A 13 -1.01 9.51 6.37
CA ILE A 13 0.37 9.73 6.00
C ILE A 13 0.36 9.58 4.48
N ASP A 14 0.58 10.69 3.77
CA ASP A 14 0.59 10.66 2.32
C ASP A 14 1.85 9.89 1.90
N CYS A 15 1.67 8.60 1.68
CA CYS A 15 2.73 7.71 1.23
C CYS A 15 2.95 7.81 -0.28
N LYS A 16 2.19 8.64 -1.00
CA LYS A 16 2.35 8.84 -2.44
C LYS A 16 3.78 9.28 -2.75
N GLY A 17 4.36 8.67 -3.78
CA GLY A 17 5.74 8.91 -4.18
C GLY A 17 6.78 8.16 -3.35
N LYS A 18 6.42 7.51 -2.23
CA LYS A 18 7.34 6.66 -1.47
C LYS A 18 7.49 5.29 -2.12
N TYR A 19 8.64 4.69 -1.92
CA TYR A 19 8.87 3.31 -2.32
C TYR A 19 8.08 2.37 -1.39
N VAL A 20 7.44 1.37 -1.99
CA VAL A 20 6.63 0.36 -1.30
C VAL A 20 7.06 -1.03 -1.77
N SER A 21 7.16 -1.95 -0.82
CA SER A 21 7.26 -3.38 -1.06
C SER A 21 5.94 -4.03 -0.69
N VAL A 22 5.29 -4.72 -1.64
CA VAL A 22 3.97 -5.32 -1.49
C VAL A 22 4.11 -6.83 -1.63
N MET A 23 3.81 -7.58 -0.56
CA MET A 23 3.73 -9.03 -0.61
C MET A 23 2.33 -9.45 -1.06
N ILE A 24 2.26 -10.29 -2.08
CA ILE A 24 1.01 -10.84 -2.61
C ILE A 24 0.98 -12.35 -2.57
N GLU A 25 -0.22 -12.90 -2.41
CA GLU A 25 -0.50 -14.32 -2.61
C GLU A 25 -0.80 -14.61 -4.08
N TYR A 26 -0.15 -15.65 -4.61
CA TYR A 26 -0.38 -16.16 -5.96
C TYR A 26 -0.46 -17.69 -5.95
N GLY A 27 -1.67 -18.21 -5.74
CA GLY A 27 -1.88 -19.65 -5.51
C GLY A 27 -1.23 -20.08 -4.21
N HIS A 28 -0.41 -21.14 -4.23
CA HIS A 28 0.33 -21.62 -3.06
C HIS A 28 1.70 -20.94 -2.85
N ARG A 29 1.95 -19.80 -3.49
CA ARG A 29 3.23 -19.09 -3.44
C ARG A 29 3.05 -17.63 -3.09
N HIS A 30 4.07 -17.06 -2.45
CA HIS A 30 4.16 -15.62 -2.22
C HIS A 30 5.05 -14.96 -3.27
N SER A 31 4.77 -13.73 -3.62
CA SER A 31 5.58 -12.90 -4.51
C SER A 31 5.60 -11.46 -4.03
N TYR A 32 6.64 -10.73 -4.41
CA TYR A 32 6.79 -9.32 -4.05
C TYR A 32 6.68 -8.43 -5.28
N ILE A 33 5.94 -7.33 -5.14
CA ILE A 33 5.91 -6.24 -6.09
C ILE A 33 6.49 -5.03 -5.40
N ASN A 34 7.59 -4.51 -5.95
CA ASN A 34 8.27 -3.34 -5.39
C ASN A 34 8.23 -2.18 -6.38
N GLY A 35 8.06 -0.97 -5.87
CA GLY A 35 8.05 0.22 -6.71
C GLY A 35 7.55 1.47 -5.98
N ILE A 36 7.23 2.51 -6.73
CA ILE A 36 6.71 3.76 -6.19
C ILE A 36 5.19 3.67 -6.02
N PHE A 37 4.70 3.94 -4.82
CA PHE A 37 3.26 4.00 -4.56
C PHE A 37 2.66 5.25 -5.21
N LEU A 38 1.68 5.04 -6.08
CA LEU A 38 0.96 6.11 -6.75
C LEU A 38 -0.37 6.45 -6.05
N GLY A 39 -0.87 5.55 -5.20
CA GLY A 39 -2.15 5.65 -4.54
C GLY A 39 -2.90 4.32 -4.52
N GLU A 40 -4.16 4.39 -4.16
CA GLU A 40 -5.05 3.24 -4.11
C GLU A 40 -6.46 3.61 -4.55
N THR A 41 -7.20 2.62 -5.03
CA THR A 41 -8.66 2.67 -5.19
C THR A 41 -9.33 1.84 -4.10
N CYS A 42 -10.65 1.68 -4.14
CA CYS A 42 -11.35 0.75 -3.26
C CYS A 42 -10.83 -0.69 -3.39
N GLU A 43 -10.42 -1.12 -4.59
CA GLU A 43 -10.07 -2.52 -4.88
C GLU A 43 -8.57 -2.75 -5.09
N HIS A 44 -7.81 -1.72 -5.47
CA HIS A 44 -6.44 -1.88 -5.94
C HIS A 44 -5.46 -0.97 -5.21
N LEU A 45 -4.26 -1.49 -4.95
CA LEU A 45 -3.07 -0.72 -4.60
C LEU A 45 -2.26 -0.48 -5.89
N ILE A 46 -1.89 0.77 -6.17
CA ILE A 46 -1.28 1.18 -7.45
C ILE A 46 0.21 1.45 -7.22
N VAL A 47 1.05 0.68 -7.91
CA VAL A 47 2.51 0.77 -7.82
C VAL A 47 3.13 0.99 -9.20
N LYS A 48 4.13 1.86 -9.30
CA LYS A 48 4.96 2.01 -10.50
C LYS A 48 6.29 1.29 -10.29
N ASP A 49 6.57 0.28 -11.11
CA ASP A 49 7.82 -0.48 -11.02
C ASP A 49 9.03 0.32 -11.53
N ASN A 50 10.22 -0.26 -11.39
CA ASN A 50 11.49 0.32 -11.88
C ASN A 50 11.60 0.40 -13.41
N LYS A 51 10.72 -0.26 -14.16
CA LYS A 51 10.61 -0.19 -15.63
C LYS A 51 9.59 0.86 -16.07
N ASN A 52 9.13 1.71 -15.14
CA ASN A 52 8.07 2.70 -15.34
C ASN A 52 6.70 2.11 -15.68
N LYS A 53 6.47 0.81 -15.44
CA LYS A 53 5.18 0.16 -15.65
C LYS A 53 4.29 0.37 -14.43
N VAL A 54 3.04 0.77 -14.67
CA VAL A 54 2.02 0.86 -13.63
C VAL A 54 1.38 -0.52 -13.41
N ILE A 55 1.34 -0.95 -12.15
CA ILE A 55 0.83 -2.24 -11.71
C ILE A 55 -0.33 -1.99 -10.74
N TYR A 56 -1.47 -2.60 -11.03
CA TYR A 56 -2.66 -2.59 -10.18
C TYR A 56 -2.71 -3.90 -9.41
N ILE A 57 -2.57 -3.83 -8.09
CA ILE A 57 -2.52 -4.99 -7.21
C ILE A 57 -3.85 -5.11 -6.50
N ASN A 58 -4.61 -6.17 -6.75
CA ASN A 58 -5.89 -6.37 -6.08
C ASN A 58 -5.66 -6.57 -4.57
N LYS A 59 -6.34 -5.77 -3.74
CA LYS A 59 -6.18 -5.75 -2.29
C LYS A 59 -6.48 -7.10 -1.64
N ASN A 60 -7.39 -7.89 -2.22
CA ASN A 60 -7.71 -9.23 -1.71
C ASN A 60 -6.54 -10.23 -1.85
N LYS A 61 -5.53 -9.90 -2.66
CA LYS A 61 -4.31 -10.70 -2.81
C LYS A 61 -3.14 -10.16 -1.99
N ILE A 62 -3.28 -9.00 -1.35
CA ILE A 62 -2.19 -8.39 -0.58
C ILE A 62 -2.18 -9.01 0.80
N ILE A 63 -1.04 -9.62 1.16
CA ILE A 63 -0.81 -10.13 2.51
C ILE A 63 -0.37 -8.98 3.42
N CYS A 64 0.63 -8.22 2.97
CA CYS A 64 1.11 -7.04 3.65
C CYS A 64 1.86 -6.11 2.68
N HIS A 65 2.09 -4.86 3.10
CA HIS A 65 2.93 -3.91 2.38
C HIS A 65 3.68 -3.01 3.36
N THR A 66 4.89 -2.61 2.97
CA THR A 66 5.76 -1.76 3.80
C THR A 66 6.28 -0.61 2.95
N PHE A 67 6.14 0.61 3.46
CA PHE A 67 6.74 1.81 2.87
C PHE A 67 8.14 2.03 3.44
N GLU A 68 9.10 2.42 2.59
CA GLU A 68 10.38 2.91 3.10
C GLU A 68 10.15 4.20 3.90
N LYS A 69 10.71 4.26 5.11
CA LYS A 69 10.79 5.50 5.87
C LYS A 69 11.81 6.39 5.19
N GLY A 70 11.33 7.48 4.58
CA GLY A 70 12.17 8.62 4.22
C GLY A 70 12.65 9.38 5.45
#